data_AF-A0A7C2VUL5-F1
#
_entry.id   AF-A0A7C2VUL5-F1
#
_cell.length_a   1.000
_cell.length_b   1.000
_cell.length_c   1.000
_cell.angle_alpha   90.00
_cell.angle_beta   90.00
_cell.angle_gamma   90.00
#
_symmetry.space_group_name_H-M   'P 1'
#
loop_
_entity.id
_entity.type
_entity.pdbx_description
1 polymer ?
#
loop_
_entity_poly.entity_id
_entity_poly.type
_entity_poly.pdbx_seq_one_letter_code
_entity_poly.pdbx_strand_id
1 'polypeptide(L)'
;MSEGAIEAEVIGVEEFYPHTASPGEEVKLYRRLEDMYKPNAITVLNQKGEPIGYLDPSIAEEILVKMKEGIKFRCVVTGKEEDDKILVRIFELGKPEIEPAYPEEEELEELLLEEEEDEEEEELDVLNISAVPIVEIDTEDIPIPIEEIEGEEE
;
A
#
# COMPACT_ATOMS: atom_id res chain seq x y z
N MET A 1 18.23 -22.62 6.51
CA MET A 1 17.69 -21.29 6.87
C MET A 1 16.57 -21.56 7.85
N SER A 2 16.55 -20.89 9.00
CA SER A 2 15.52 -21.16 10.01
C SER A 2 14.18 -20.69 9.45
N GLU A 3 13.40 -21.60 8.89
CA GLU A 3 11.98 -21.37 8.58
C GLU A 3 11.24 -21.27 9.92
N GLY A 4 11.45 -20.15 10.60
CA GLY A 4 10.83 -19.81 11.87
C GLY A 4 9.41 -19.39 11.58
N ALA A 5 8.48 -20.32 11.76
CA ALA A 5 7.08 -19.98 11.72
C ALA A 5 6.73 -19.13 12.96
N ILE A 6 6.04 -18.02 12.75
CA ILE A 6 5.57 -17.13 13.82
C ILE A 6 4.25 -17.69 14.32
N GLU A 7 4.18 -18.03 15.60
CA GLU A 7 2.92 -18.41 16.25
C GLU A 7 2.19 -17.15 16.69
N ALA A 8 0.91 -17.05 16.36
CA ALA A 8 0.10 -15.87 16.64
C ALA A 8 -1.34 -16.23 16.96
N GLU A 9 -2.05 -15.28 17.54
CA GLU A 9 -3.47 -15.37 17.86
C GLU A 9 -4.27 -14.47 16.93
N VAL A 10 -5.43 -14.97 16.50
CA VAL A 10 -6.49 -14.17 15.89
C VAL A 10 -7.51 -13.90 16.98
N ILE A 11 -7.78 -12.63 17.26
CA ILE A 11 -8.66 -12.13 18.33
C ILE A 11 -9.93 -11.49 17.76
N GLY A 12 -10.98 -11.35 18.58
CA GLY A 12 -12.23 -10.68 18.19
C GLY A 12 -13.01 -11.50 17.16
N VAL A 13 -13.01 -12.82 17.33
CA VAL A 13 -13.59 -13.80 16.42
C VAL A 13 -15.13 -13.83 16.54
N GLU A 14 -15.66 -13.55 17.73
CA GLU A 14 -17.08 -13.38 18.03
C GLU A 14 -17.68 -12.16 17.31
N GLU A 15 -16.88 -11.12 17.02
CA GLU A 15 -17.33 -9.93 16.25
C GLU A 15 -17.75 -10.28 14.82
N PHE A 16 -17.24 -11.40 14.28
CA PHE A 16 -17.46 -11.83 12.89
C PHE A 16 -18.36 -13.07 12.77
N TYR A 17 -19.24 -13.29 13.73
CA TYR A 17 -20.12 -14.46 13.72
C TYR A 17 -21.20 -14.41 12.61
N PRO A 18 -21.43 -15.49 11.86
CA PRO A 18 -20.72 -16.77 11.89
C PRO A 18 -19.39 -16.69 11.11
N HIS A 19 -18.28 -16.94 11.79
CA HIS A 19 -16.98 -17.10 11.15
C HIS A 19 -16.77 -18.56 10.77
N THR A 20 -16.02 -18.82 9.71
CA THR A 20 -15.67 -20.19 9.31
C THR A 20 -14.16 -20.30 9.15
N ALA A 21 -13.52 -21.01 10.07
CA ALA A 21 -12.09 -21.32 10.04
C ALA A 21 -11.87 -22.69 10.69
N SER A 22 -11.28 -23.63 9.93
CA SER A 22 -10.96 -24.96 10.43
C SER A 22 -9.45 -25.13 10.67
N PRO A 23 -9.02 -25.92 11.67
CA PRO A 23 -7.61 -26.28 11.81
C PRO A 23 -7.05 -26.90 10.51
N GLY A 24 -5.91 -26.40 10.07
CA GLY A 24 -5.25 -26.74 8.80
C GLY A 24 -5.67 -25.87 7.61
N GLU A 25 -6.66 -24.99 7.76
CA GLU A 25 -7.08 -24.07 6.71
C GLU A 25 -6.06 -22.94 6.52
N GLU A 26 -5.80 -22.60 5.26
CA GLU A 26 -4.99 -21.43 4.91
C GLU A 26 -5.87 -20.18 4.90
N VAL A 27 -5.43 -19.16 5.61
CA VAL A 27 -6.11 -17.87 5.76
C VAL A 27 -5.24 -16.75 5.21
N LYS A 28 -5.89 -15.68 4.75
CA LYS A 28 -5.21 -14.52 4.17
C LYS A 28 -5.09 -13.40 5.20
N LEU A 29 -3.92 -12.77 5.25
CA LEU A 29 -3.69 -11.57 6.05
C LEU A 29 -3.98 -10.34 5.18
N TYR A 30 -4.93 -9.51 5.59
CA TYR A 30 -5.35 -8.32 4.87
C TYR A 30 -5.14 -7.06 5.73
N ARG A 31 -4.32 -6.13 5.22
CA ARG A 31 -4.12 -4.82 5.85
C ARG A 31 -5.30 -3.92 5.51
N ARG A 32 -6.07 -3.49 6.52
CA ARG A 32 -7.06 -2.43 6.35
C ARG A 32 -6.36 -1.07 6.34
N LEU A 33 -6.45 -0.36 5.21
CA LEU A 33 -5.91 1.01 5.09
C LEU A 33 -6.93 2.07 5.53
N GLU A 34 -8.21 1.72 5.60
CA GLU A 34 -9.32 2.66 5.75
C GLU A 34 -9.85 2.78 7.19
N ASP A 35 -9.31 2.00 8.14
CA ASP A 35 -9.78 2.02 9.52
C ASP A 35 -9.05 3.10 10.33
N MET A 36 -9.72 4.23 10.55
CA MET A 36 -9.17 5.37 11.31
C MET A 36 -8.92 5.06 12.80
N TYR A 37 -9.56 4.02 13.36
CA TYR A 37 -9.43 3.67 14.77
C TYR A 37 -8.35 2.62 15.01
N LYS A 38 -8.10 1.74 14.02
CA LYS A 38 -7.07 0.70 14.08
C LYS A 38 -6.22 0.69 12.80
N PRO A 39 -5.36 1.71 12.58
CA PRO A 39 -4.55 1.84 11.36
C PRO A 39 -3.52 0.71 11.17
N ASN A 40 -3.19 0.00 12.26
CA ASN A 40 -2.26 -1.12 12.27
C ASN A 40 -2.96 -2.49 12.38
N ALA A 41 -4.29 -2.55 12.26
CA ALA A 41 -4.99 -3.84 12.30
C ALA A 41 -4.79 -4.62 10.99
N ILE A 42 -4.42 -5.90 11.15
CA ILE A 42 -4.48 -6.90 10.08
C ILE A 42 -5.74 -7.73 10.30
N THR A 43 -6.67 -7.67 9.36
CA THR A 43 -7.82 -8.57 9.34
C THR A 43 -7.40 -9.90 8.76
N VAL A 44 -7.83 -11.00 9.39
CA VAL A 44 -7.63 -12.35 8.88
C VAL A 44 -8.88 -12.75 8.12
N LEU A 45 -8.70 -13.21 6.89
CA LEU A 45 -9.77 -13.64 5.99
C LEU A 45 -9.70 -15.16 5.76
N ASN A 46 -10.84 -15.83 5.75
CA ASN A 46 -10.91 -17.25 5.37
C ASN A 46 -10.71 -17.46 3.86
N GLN A 47 -10.79 -18.72 3.40
CA GLN A 47 -10.66 -19.04 1.97
C GLN A 47 -11.72 -18.40 1.07
N LYS A 48 -12.88 -18.03 1.63
CA LYS A 48 -13.98 -17.34 0.92
C LYS A 48 -13.77 -15.81 0.87
N GLY A 49 -12.74 -15.29 1.55
CA GLY A 49 -12.50 -13.85 1.67
C GLY A 49 -13.34 -13.17 2.75
N GLU A 50 -14.01 -13.93 3.60
CA GLU A 50 -14.80 -13.40 4.72
C GLU A 50 -13.89 -13.16 5.93
N PRO A 51 -14.05 -12.04 6.65
CA PRO A 51 -13.28 -11.77 7.85
C PRO A 51 -13.64 -12.74 8.95
N ILE A 52 -12.62 -13.26 9.63
CA ILE A 52 -12.77 -14.15 10.80
C ILE A 52 -12.31 -13.51 12.10
N GLY A 53 -11.57 -12.41 12.03
CA GLY A 53 -11.01 -11.73 13.20
C GLY A 53 -9.83 -10.84 12.84
N TYR A 54 -9.12 -10.40 13.86
CA TYR A 54 -7.93 -9.57 13.74
C TYR A 54 -6.71 -10.28 14.27
N LEU A 55 -5.56 -10.09 13.63
CA LEU A 55 -4.30 -10.57 14.18
C LEU A 55 -3.96 -9.80 15.46
N ASP A 56 -3.36 -10.47 16.45
CA ASP A 56 -2.87 -9.82 17.68
C ASP A 56 -2.05 -8.56 17.33
N PRO A 57 -2.31 -7.41 17.98
CA PRO A 57 -1.66 -6.15 17.64
C PRO A 57 -0.13 -6.22 17.65
N SER A 58 0.45 -6.96 18.60
CA SER A 58 1.91 -7.08 18.76
C SER A 58 2.54 -7.75 17.54
N ILE A 59 1.89 -8.78 17.01
CA ILE A 59 2.34 -9.47 15.80
C ILE A 59 1.96 -8.69 14.55
N ALA A 60 0.78 -8.06 14.54
CA ALA A 60 0.30 -7.29 13.41
C ALA A 60 1.27 -6.16 13.03
N GLU A 61 1.83 -5.44 14.00
CA GLU A 61 2.82 -4.39 13.74
C GLU A 61 4.09 -4.93 13.06
N GLU A 62 4.61 -6.07 13.52
CA GLU A 62 5.78 -6.71 12.90
C GLU A 62 5.48 -7.16 11.46
N ILE A 63 4.35 -7.83 11.25
CA ILE A 63 3.92 -8.30 9.93
C ILE A 63 3.69 -7.12 8.98
N LEU A 64 3.14 -6.00 9.47
CA LEU A 64 2.91 -4.81 8.65
C LEU A 64 4.20 -4.18 8.13
N VAL A 65 5.26 -4.13 8.95
CA VAL A 65 6.57 -3.63 8.49
C VAL A 65 7.07 -4.49 7.34
N LYS A 66 7.06 -5.81 7.52
CA LYS A 66 7.50 -6.77 6.51
C LYS A 66 6.63 -6.76 5.24
N MET A 67 5.31 -6.57 5.38
CA MET A 67 4.40 -6.39 4.24
C MET A 67 4.75 -5.14 3.43
N LYS A 68 5.11 -4.02 4.08
CA LYS A 68 5.57 -2.79 3.39
C LYS A 68 6.89 -3.01 2.65
N GLU A 69 7.73 -3.92 3.14
CA GLU A 69 8.97 -4.31 2.46
C GLU A 69 8.75 -5.28 1.27
N GLY A 70 7.50 -5.66 1.02
CA GLY A 70 7.09 -6.56 -0.06
C GLY A 70 7.16 -8.05 0.29
N ILE A 71 7.32 -8.41 1.57
CA ILE A 71 7.37 -9.81 2.00
C ILE A 71 5.97 -10.41 1.96
N LYS A 72 5.86 -11.60 1.34
CA LYS A 72 4.64 -12.40 1.31
C LYS A 72 4.60 -13.37 2.48
N PHE A 73 3.40 -13.66 2.95
CA PHE A 73 3.15 -14.54 4.07
C PHE A 73 2.16 -15.63 3.70
N ARG A 74 2.37 -16.81 4.27
CA ARG A 74 1.40 -17.90 4.33
C ARG A 74 0.92 -18.04 5.75
N CYS A 75 -0.39 -18.02 6.00
CA CYS A 75 -0.95 -18.16 7.35
C CYS A 75 -1.86 -19.38 7.41
N VAL A 76 -1.66 -20.25 8.39
CA VAL A 76 -2.41 -21.49 8.55
C VAL A 76 -3.02 -21.55 9.94
N VAL A 77 -4.29 -21.91 10.02
CA VAL A 77 -4.99 -22.13 11.30
C VAL A 77 -4.46 -23.40 11.94
N THR A 78 -4.08 -23.34 13.21
CA THR A 78 -3.52 -24.48 13.95
C THR A 78 -4.42 -24.95 15.09
N GLY A 79 -5.18 -24.03 15.69
CA GLY A 79 -6.13 -24.31 16.77
C GLY A 79 -7.58 -24.19 16.35
N LYS A 80 -8.48 -24.58 17.25
CA LYS A 80 -9.90 -24.24 17.16
C LYS A 80 -10.14 -22.88 17.80
N GLU A 81 -11.35 -22.36 17.63
CA GLU A 81 -11.84 -21.22 18.40
C GLU A 81 -11.93 -21.60 19.89
N GLU A 82 -11.22 -20.86 20.74
CA GLU A 82 -11.28 -20.94 22.20
C GLU A 82 -11.18 -19.52 22.77
N ASP A 83 -12.09 -19.14 23.67
CA ASP A 83 -12.08 -17.84 24.37
C ASP A 83 -11.97 -16.61 23.44
N ASP A 84 -12.79 -16.55 22.38
CA ASP A 84 -12.78 -15.47 21.37
C ASP A 84 -11.44 -15.37 20.60
N LYS A 85 -10.71 -16.48 20.50
CA LYS A 85 -9.41 -16.56 19.84
C LYS A 85 -9.23 -17.80 18.99
N ILE A 86 -8.42 -17.67 17.93
CA ILE A 86 -7.97 -18.79 17.09
C ILE A 86 -6.45 -18.75 16.95
N LEU A 87 -5.78 -19.87 17.22
CA LEU A 87 -4.34 -20.00 17.03
C LEU A 87 -3.98 -20.18 15.55
N VAL A 88 -3.04 -19.37 15.06
CA VAL A 88 -2.52 -19.42 13.70
C VAL A 88 -1.00 -19.48 13.68
N ARG A 89 -0.46 -19.96 12.57
CA ARG A 89 0.97 -20.02 12.32
C ARG A 89 1.27 -19.35 10.98
N ILE A 90 2.16 -18.36 11.02
CA ILE A 90 2.52 -17.51 9.89
C ILE A 90 3.92 -17.89 9.41
N PHE A 91 4.06 -18.11 8.12
CA PHE A 91 5.31 -18.45 7.44
C PHE A 91 5.68 -17.35 6.47
N GLU A 92 6.94 -16.93 6.49
CA GLU A 92 7.49 -15.94 5.56
C GLU A 92 7.88 -16.64 4.25
N LEU A 93 7.30 -16.19 3.14
CA LEU A 93 7.60 -16.72 1.81
C LEU A 93 8.67 -15.90 1.07
N GLY A 94 9.12 -14.77 1.64
CA GLY A 94 10.08 -13.86 1.02
C GLY A 94 9.43 -12.81 0.10
N LYS A 95 10.25 -12.04 -0.61
CA LYS A 95 9.78 -11.06 -1.59
C LYS A 95 9.43 -11.78 -2.90
N PRO A 96 8.32 -11.46 -3.58
CA PRO A 96 8.10 -11.96 -4.92
C PRO A 96 9.23 -11.44 -5.81
N GLU A 97 9.91 -12.33 -6.54
CA GLU A 97 10.70 -11.93 -7.70
C GLU A 97 9.70 -11.35 -8.70
N ILE A 98 9.62 -10.02 -8.78
CA ILE A 98 8.89 -9.34 -9.84
C ILE A 98 9.78 -9.49 -11.07
N GLU A 99 9.50 -10.47 -11.93
CA GLU A 99 9.99 -10.38 -13.30
C GLU A 99 9.40 -9.09 -13.88
N PRO A 100 10.22 -8.14 -14.36
CA PRO A 100 9.68 -6.94 -14.99
C PRO A 100 8.87 -7.40 -16.20
N ALA A 101 7.55 -7.19 -16.15
CA ALA A 101 6.73 -7.18 -17.33
C ALA A 101 7.19 -5.97 -18.15
N TYR A 102 8.19 -6.17 -19.00
CA TYR A 102 8.41 -5.26 -20.10
C TYR A 102 7.11 -5.28 -20.90
N PRO A 103 6.40 -4.14 -21.06
CA PRO A 103 5.42 -4.08 -22.14
C PRO A 103 6.18 -4.43 -23.41
N GLU A 104 5.70 -5.42 -24.17
CA GLU A 104 6.27 -5.75 -25.47
C GLU A 104 6.31 -4.45 -26.27
N GLU A 105 7.50 -4.00 -26.67
CA GLU A 105 7.72 -2.69 -27.34
C GLU A 105 6.92 -2.51 -28.65
N GLU A 106 6.24 -3.54 -29.14
CA GLU A 106 5.45 -3.53 -30.38
C GLU A 106 4.22 -2.61 -30.35
N GLU A 107 3.53 -2.41 -29.20
CA GLU A 107 2.33 -1.55 -29.17
C GLU A 107 2.64 -0.04 -29.19
N LEU A 108 3.88 0.36 -28.90
CA LEU A 108 4.25 1.78 -28.86
C LEU A 108 4.51 2.37 -30.27
N GLU A 109 4.87 1.52 -31.24
CA GLU A 109 5.15 1.95 -32.62
C GLU A 109 3.86 2.28 -33.41
N GLU A 110 2.74 1.59 -33.13
CA GLU A 110 1.48 1.80 -33.86
C GLU A 110 0.85 3.19 -33.55
N LEU A 111 1.00 3.67 -32.32
CA LEU A 111 0.41 4.95 -31.87
C LEU A 111 1.15 6.19 -32.40
N LEU A 112 2.42 6.04 -32.78
CA LEU A 112 3.24 7.11 -33.37
C LEU A 112 3.01 7.27 -34.88
N LEU A 113 2.46 6.25 -35.54
CA LEU A 113 2.19 6.24 -36.98
C LEU A 113 0.86 6.91 -37.35
N GLU A 114 -0.14 6.93 -36.45
CA GLU A 114 -1.43 7.60 -36.70
C GLU A 114 -1.38 9.13 -36.60
N GLU A 115 -0.33 9.73 -36.01
CA GLU A 115 -0.20 11.21 -35.89
C GLU A 115 0.46 11.89 -37.11
N GLU A 116 1.06 11.15 -38.05
CA GLU A 116 1.77 11.74 -39.21
C GLU A 116 0.92 11.89 -40.50
N GLU A 117 -0.35 11.48 -40.53
CA GLU A 117 -1.18 11.50 -41.77
C GLU A 117 -2.18 12.66 -41.92
N ASP A 118 -2.22 13.66 -41.02
CA ASP A 118 -3.29 14.68 -41.06
C ASP A 118 -2.82 16.15 -40.89
N GLU A 119 -1.80 16.60 -41.64
CA GLU A 119 -1.56 18.05 -41.86
C GLU A 119 -1.15 18.35 -43.32
N GLU A 120 -2.08 18.16 -44.27
CA GLU A 120 -2.01 18.83 -45.58
C GLU A 120 -2.54 20.29 -45.48
N GLU A 121 -1.65 21.23 -45.83
CA GLU A 121 -1.89 22.58 -46.38
C GLU A 121 -2.86 23.56 -45.65
N GLU A 122 -2.29 24.48 -44.87
CA GLU A 122 -2.71 25.90 -44.90
C GLU A 122 -1.49 26.84 -44.90
N GLU A 123 -1.13 27.36 -46.09
CA GLU A 123 -0.29 28.55 -46.23
C GLU A 123 -1.03 29.79 -45.65
N LEU A 124 -0.52 30.38 -44.56
CA LEU A 124 -0.78 31.78 -44.20
C LEU A 124 0.52 32.50 -43.80
N ASP A 125 1.03 33.17 -44.82
CA ASP A 125 2.04 34.21 -44.94
C ASP A 125 2.31 35.16 -43.74
N VAL A 126 3.61 35.40 -43.53
CA VAL A 126 4.35 36.59 -43.02
C VAL A 126 4.11 37.25 -41.64
N LEU A 127 5.23 37.27 -40.89
CA LEU A 127 5.87 38.41 -40.20
C LEU A 127 5.17 39.10 -39.02
N ASN A 128 5.64 38.83 -37.78
CA ASN A 128 6.11 39.91 -36.91
C ASN A 128 7.02 39.42 -35.76
N ILE A 129 8.32 39.72 -35.86
CA ILE A 129 9.31 39.68 -34.78
C ILE A 129 8.98 40.77 -33.75
N SER A 130 8.74 40.41 -32.49
CA SER A 130 9.09 41.26 -31.35
C SER A 130 9.17 40.50 -30.03
N ALA A 131 10.41 40.41 -29.56
CA ALA A 131 10.88 40.32 -28.18
C ALA A 131 9.81 40.37 -27.06
N VAL A 132 9.74 39.29 -26.27
CA VAL A 132 9.29 39.35 -24.88
C VAL A 132 10.37 38.67 -24.01
N PRO A 133 10.85 39.33 -22.95
CA PRO A 133 12.16 39.06 -22.35
C PRO A 133 12.12 37.92 -21.33
N ILE A 134 13.29 37.27 -21.18
CA ILE A 134 13.62 36.33 -20.10
C ILE A 134 13.62 37.15 -18.80
N VAL A 135 12.72 36.85 -17.86
CA VAL A 135 12.68 37.53 -16.56
C VAL A 135 13.60 36.79 -15.59
N GLU A 136 14.71 37.44 -15.24
CA GLU A 136 15.56 37.12 -14.08
C GLU A 136 14.73 37.30 -12.80
N ILE A 137 14.62 36.26 -11.98
CA ILE A 137 14.02 36.37 -10.64
C ILE A 137 15.13 36.76 -9.67
N ASP A 138 15.10 38.04 -9.30
CA ASP A 138 15.97 38.72 -8.34
C ASP A 138 15.89 38.08 -6.94
N THR A 139 17.04 37.91 -6.31
CA THR A 139 17.19 37.49 -4.91
C THR A 139 17.02 38.70 -3.99
N GLU A 140 15.79 39.02 -3.57
CA GLU A 140 15.55 39.97 -2.46
C GLU A 140 14.41 39.50 -1.54
N ASP A 141 14.71 39.58 -0.24
CA ASP A 141 13.81 39.61 0.93
C ASP A 141 13.02 38.35 1.33
N ILE A 142 13.67 37.57 2.20
CA ILE A 142 13.08 36.56 3.09
C ILE A 142 12.55 37.27 4.35
N PRO A 143 11.24 37.34 4.62
CA PRO A 143 10.75 37.78 5.93
C PRO A 143 10.78 36.62 6.93
N ILE A 144 11.61 36.74 7.95
CA ILE A 144 11.68 35.87 9.13
C ILE A 144 10.60 36.33 10.12
N PRO A 145 9.63 35.49 10.55
CA PRO A 145 8.79 35.82 11.69
C PRO A 145 9.52 35.52 13.01
N ILE A 146 9.66 36.54 13.86
CA ILE A 146 10.22 36.52 15.21
C ILE A 146 9.07 36.46 16.24
N GLU A 147 9.36 35.84 17.39
CA GLU A 147 8.54 35.34 18.51
C GLU A 147 7.45 36.26 19.13
N GLU A 148 6.38 35.63 19.65
CA GLU A 148 5.78 35.98 20.96
C GLU A 148 5.49 34.67 21.74
N ILE A 149 6.30 34.41 22.76
CA ILE A 149 6.03 33.46 23.85
C ILE A 149 5.58 34.30 25.04
N GLU A 150 4.29 34.22 25.38
CA GLU A 150 3.77 34.70 26.66
C GLU A 150 2.75 33.69 27.21
N GLY A 151 2.97 33.25 28.46
CA GLY A 151 1.87 32.91 29.36
C GLY A 151 1.75 31.47 29.87
N GLU A 152 2.72 30.98 30.63
CA GLU A 152 2.45 30.04 31.74
C GLU A 152 3.25 30.49 32.96
N GLU A 153 2.63 31.21 33.90
CA GLU A 153 2.82 31.08 35.35
C GLU A 153 1.61 31.72 36.06
N GLU A 154 0.69 30.90 36.58
CA GLU A 154 0.05 31.06 37.91
C GLU A 154 -0.68 29.76 38.32
#